data_AF-A0A6J1TUN3-F1
#
_entry.id   AF-A0A6J1TUN3-F1
#
_cell.length_a   1.000
_cell.length_b   1.000
_cell.length_c   1.000
_cell.angle_alpha   90.00
_cell.angle_beta   90.00
_cell.angle_gamma   90.00
#
_symmetry.space_group_name_H-M   'P 1'
#
loop_
_entity.id
_entity.type
_entity.pdbx_description
1 polymer ?
#
loop_
_entity_poly.entity_id
_entity_poly.type
_entity_poly.pdbx_seq_one_letter_code
_entity_poly.pdbx_strand_id
1 'polypeptide(L)'
;MEVYRNPTEVQMTQMVQPCHTNHRGELSTGQLLKWIDTAACLSAERHAGRPCVTASVDDIYFEHTIRVGQVVNIKAKVNRAFNTSMEVGVQVSCEDLCSGEQWSVCKAYATFVTEHKLTAKIKLRPLDPQTEEEKTEYSVAAERRRMRLVHTDTIKDLLTKSPEQAGPENRECNVTIPAEKTRVESVELILPPHANHQGNTFGGQIMAWMENVATISASRLCNAYPTLKTIEMFQFRGPSQVGDRLLFKAIVNNAFKNSMEVGVCVEAYRHEMELKQRHINSAFMIFVVLNENRQPRILPVLKPEPGDGERRFKEASARQKIRLDRKYVITCKYTEVPLSVPWDQSNKVYLSYNNVTALKTLVAKANWELASEREKFKMYILEEDTFLSVRIEMTICCNVLQAFLLLSDLRNRHEWDRHCASCELVQQVDKDDMIYHVISHTISEENKPMDFVVLVSRRKPCSPGDPFVLAFRSVTLPTHPIMPQYTRGETLCSGFCFWQETDKFTNVSYYHQATSGLLSYITTNIAGLSSSFYRTFQDCEQFLLKNKDKVPVELQNP
;
A
#
# COMPACT_ATOMS: atom_id res chain seq x y z
N MET A 1 -29.70 -5.23 -30.33
CA MET A 1 -28.73 -4.15 -30.05
C MET A 1 -27.38 -4.82 -29.95
N GLU A 2 -26.44 -4.53 -30.85
CA GLU A 2 -25.06 -5.00 -30.67
C GLU A 2 -24.49 -4.29 -29.44
N VAL A 3 -24.09 -5.07 -28.44
CA VAL A 3 -23.41 -4.56 -27.25
C VAL A 3 -22.08 -3.98 -27.72
N TYR A 4 -21.87 -2.67 -27.51
CA TYR A 4 -20.60 -2.01 -27.84
C TYR A 4 -19.46 -2.76 -27.17
N ARG A 5 -18.49 -3.22 -27.98
CA ARG A 5 -17.28 -3.88 -27.52
C ARG A 5 -16.09 -3.07 -27.96
N ASN A 6 -15.18 -2.77 -27.04
CA ASN A 6 -13.96 -2.05 -27.36
C ASN A 6 -13.17 -2.84 -28.43
N PRO A 7 -12.79 -2.22 -29.56
CA PRO A 7 -12.15 -2.93 -30.67
C PRO A 7 -10.79 -3.54 -30.30
N THR A 8 -10.14 -3.03 -29.25
CA THR A 8 -8.86 -3.53 -28.75
C THR A 8 -9.02 -4.68 -27.74
N GLU A 9 -10.24 -5.01 -27.33
CA GLU A 9 -10.49 -5.96 -26.26
C GLU A 9 -10.18 -7.41 -26.67
N VAL A 10 -9.29 -8.05 -25.92
CA VAL A 10 -8.96 -9.47 -26.02
C VAL A 10 -9.47 -10.17 -24.79
N GLN A 11 -10.14 -11.31 -25.00
CA GLN A 11 -10.56 -12.20 -23.94
C GLN A 11 -9.84 -13.54 -24.09
N MET A 12 -9.28 -14.04 -23.00
CA MET A 12 -8.65 -15.34 -22.90
C MET A 12 -9.27 -16.08 -21.71
N THR A 13 -9.74 -17.30 -21.96
CA THR A 13 -10.28 -18.18 -20.93
C THR A 13 -9.42 -19.44 -20.86
N GLN A 14 -9.00 -19.82 -19.67
CA GLN A 14 -8.13 -20.98 -19.43
C GLN A 14 -8.65 -21.79 -18.26
N MET A 15 -8.83 -23.10 -18.46
CA MET A 15 -9.08 -24.02 -17.37
C MET A 15 -7.77 -24.35 -16.65
N VAL A 16 -7.76 -24.28 -15.32
CA VAL A 16 -6.57 -24.61 -14.54
C VAL A 16 -6.39 -26.12 -14.49
N GLN A 17 -5.35 -26.59 -15.17
CA GLN A 17 -4.95 -27.99 -15.22
C GLN A 17 -3.86 -28.27 -14.18
N PRO A 18 -3.64 -29.54 -13.77
CA PRO A 18 -2.59 -29.88 -12.81
C PRO A 18 -1.18 -29.39 -13.21
N CYS A 19 -0.85 -29.39 -14.49
CA CYS A 19 0.43 -28.88 -15.00
C CYS A 19 0.63 -27.37 -14.83
N HIS A 20 -0.44 -26.61 -14.57
CA HIS A 20 -0.40 -25.18 -14.31
C HIS A 20 -0.20 -24.87 -12.82
N THR A 21 -0.24 -25.88 -11.95
CA THR A 21 -0.31 -25.70 -10.51
C THR A 21 0.99 -26.01 -9.79
N ASN A 22 1.14 -25.41 -8.62
CA ASN A 22 2.17 -25.74 -7.66
C ASN A 22 1.82 -27.07 -6.93
N HIS A 23 2.70 -27.51 -6.06
CA HIS A 23 2.55 -28.74 -5.27
C HIS A 23 1.31 -28.76 -4.34
N ARG A 24 0.62 -27.63 -4.13
CA ARG A 24 -0.64 -27.55 -3.36
C ARG A 24 -1.88 -27.61 -4.24
N GLY A 25 -1.73 -27.76 -5.56
CA GLY A 25 -2.84 -27.67 -6.50
C GLY A 25 -3.39 -26.26 -6.69
N GLU A 26 -2.59 -25.24 -6.35
CA GLU A 26 -2.92 -23.83 -6.63
C GLU A 26 -2.18 -23.38 -7.90
N LEU A 27 -2.82 -22.55 -8.74
CA LEU A 27 -2.23 -21.98 -9.95
C LEU A 27 -0.89 -21.30 -9.63
N SER A 28 0.17 -21.67 -10.36
CA SER A 28 1.44 -20.96 -10.29
C SER A 28 1.22 -19.52 -10.74
N THR A 29 1.64 -18.57 -9.89
CA THR A 29 1.51 -17.14 -10.22
C THR A 29 2.34 -16.78 -11.44
N GLY A 30 3.49 -17.41 -11.65
CA GLY A 30 4.26 -17.29 -12.88
C GLY A 30 3.47 -17.69 -14.13
N GLN A 31 2.70 -18.77 -14.08
CA GLN A 31 1.83 -19.17 -15.20
C GLN A 31 0.72 -18.14 -15.44
N LEU A 32 0.13 -17.59 -14.38
CA LEU A 32 -0.86 -16.52 -14.50
C LEU A 32 -0.28 -15.25 -15.15
N LEU A 33 0.92 -14.84 -14.75
CA LEU A 33 1.63 -13.70 -15.34
C LEU A 33 1.92 -13.88 -16.83
N LYS A 34 2.25 -15.12 -17.23
CA LYS A 34 2.43 -15.46 -18.64
C LYS A 34 1.14 -15.28 -19.45
N TRP A 35 0.00 -15.72 -18.91
CA TRP A 35 -1.29 -15.51 -19.57
C TRP A 35 -1.72 -14.04 -19.60
N ILE A 36 -1.51 -13.29 -18.52
CA ILE A 36 -1.76 -11.85 -18.44
C ILE A 36 -0.98 -11.11 -19.54
N ASP A 37 0.34 -11.34 -19.63
CA ASP A 37 1.19 -10.69 -20.63
C ASP A 37 0.80 -11.09 -22.05
N THR A 38 0.45 -12.35 -22.28
CA THR A 38 0.02 -12.83 -23.61
C THR A 38 -1.28 -12.13 -24.05
N ALA A 39 -2.29 -12.08 -23.18
CA ALA A 39 -3.55 -11.40 -23.48
C ALA A 39 -3.34 -9.89 -23.70
N ALA A 40 -2.50 -9.26 -22.88
CA ALA A 40 -2.19 -7.84 -22.99
C ALA A 40 -1.40 -7.51 -24.27
N CYS A 41 -0.43 -8.35 -24.63
CA CYS A 41 0.35 -8.22 -25.85
C CYS A 41 -0.56 -8.32 -27.09
N LEU A 42 -1.47 -9.30 -27.13
CA LEU A 42 -2.44 -9.44 -28.22
C LEU A 42 -3.35 -8.21 -28.36
N SER A 43 -3.76 -7.60 -27.24
CA SER A 43 -4.56 -6.37 -27.24
C SER A 43 -3.75 -5.18 -27.81
N ALA A 44 -2.49 -5.04 -27.39
CA ALA A 44 -1.58 -4.03 -27.91
C ALA A 44 -1.30 -4.22 -29.42
N GLU A 45 -1.02 -5.45 -29.86
CA GLU A 45 -0.78 -5.78 -31.25
C GLU A 45 -2.01 -5.53 -32.12
N ARG A 46 -3.22 -5.80 -31.61
CA ARG A 46 -4.47 -5.50 -32.30
C ARG A 46 -4.65 -4.01 -32.55
N HIS A 47 -4.28 -3.15 -31.60
CA HIS A 47 -4.33 -1.69 -31.76
C HIS A 47 -3.22 -1.18 -32.68
N ALA A 48 -1.99 -1.66 -32.49
CA ALA A 48 -0.83 -1.24 -33.25
C ALA A 48 -0.81 -1.75 -34.70
N GLY A 49 -1.47 -2.88 -34.96
CA GLY A 49 -1.36 -3.63 -36.22
C GLY A 49 0.06 -4.18 -36.47
N ARG A 50 0.88 -4.29 -35.41
CA ARG A 50 2.30 -4.64 -35.47
C ARG A 50 2.74 -5.35 -34.18
N PRO A 51 3.84 -6.11 -34.22
CA PRO A 51 4.38 -6.76 -33.03
C PRO A 51 4.77 -5.77 -31.94
N CYS A 52 4.43 -6.12 -30.71
CA CYS A 52 4.65 -5.32 -29.53
C CYS A 52 5.49 -6.09 -28.51
N VAL A 53 6.25 -5.34 -27.71
CA VAL A 53 7.03 -5.88 -26.60
C VAL A 53 6.68 -5.18 -25.30
N THR A 54 6.73 -5.91 -24.20
CA THR A 54 6.43 -5.42 -22.86
C THR A 54 7.56 -4.50 -22.39
N ALA A 55 7.25 -3.23 -22.13
CA ALA A 55 8.23 -2.23 -21.67
C ALA A 55 8.24 -2.09 -20.15
N SER A 56 7.06 -2.12 -19.53
CA SER A 56 6.93 -2.07 -18.07
C SER A 56 5.64 -2.70 -17.60
N VAL A 57 5.62 -3.12 -16.34
CA VAL A 57 4.44 -3.64 -15.65
C VAL A 57 4.25 -2.83 -14.38
N ASP A 58 3.02 -2.46 -14.06
CA ASP A 58 2.65 -1.74 -12.85
C ASP A 58 2.55 -2.66 -11.63
N ASP A 59 2.27 -2.09 -10.46
CA ASP A 59 2.00 -2.88 -9.25
C ASP A 59 0.83 -3.85 -9.50
N ILE A 60 1.04 -5.14 -9.28
CA ILE A 60 0.00 -6.19 -9.38
C ILE A 60 -0.27 -6.72 -7.98
N TYR A 61 -1.53 -6.69 -7.55
CA TYR A 61 -1.99 -7.23 -6.28
C TYR A 61 -2.82 -8.49 -6.53
N PHE A 62 -2.44 -9.60 -5.87
CA PHE A 62 -3.17 -10.86 -5.95
C PHE A 62 -4.09 -11.00 -4.73
N GLU A 63 -5.39 -10.91 -4.94
CA GLU A 63 -6.39 -10.96 -3.87
C GLU A 63 -6.64 -12.41 -3.43
N HIS A 64 -6.83 -13.31 -4.41
CA HIS A 64 -7.24 -14.70 -4.19
C HIS A 64 -6.34 -15.69 -4.93
N THR A 65 -6.15 -16.88 -4.33
CA THR A 65 -5.50 -18.02 -5.01
C THR A 65 -6.52 -18.79 -5.84
N ILE A 66 -6.07 -19.36 -6.96
CA ILE A 66 -6.90 -20.15 -7.90
C ILE A 66 -6.49 -21.61 -7.80
N ARG A 67 -7.44 -22.55 -7.81
CA ARG A 67 -7.19 -23.99 -7.69
C ARG A 67 -7.38 -24.74 -9.01
N VAL A 68 -6.82 -25.95 -9.09
CA VAL A 68 -7.09 -26.90 -10.20
C VAL A 68 -8.60 -27.06 -10.41
N GLY A 69 -9.03 -27.07 -11.67
CA GLY A 69 -10.43 -27.25 -12.08
C GLY A 69 -11.22 -25.96 -12.20
N GLN A 70 -10.74 -24.85 -11.61
CA GLN A 70 -11.36 -23.54 -11.78
C GLN A 70 -10.99 -22.92 -13.13
N VAL A 71 -11.79 -21.95 -13.58
CA VAL A 71 -11.62 -21.28 -14.88
C VAL A 71 -11.16 -19.85 -14.67
N VAL A 72 -10.04 -19.50 -15.30
CA VAL A 72 -9.49 -18.14 -15.31
C VAL A 72 -9.99 -17.40 -16.54
N ASN A 73 -10.62 -16.25 -16.32
CA ASN A 73 -11.13 -15.34 -17.33
C ASN A 73 -10.30 -14.06 -17.32
N ILE A 74 -9.51 -13.84 -18.37
CA ILE A 74 -8.63 -12.68 -18.53
C ILE A 74 -9.19 -11.79 -19.64
N LYS A 75 -9.49 -10.54 -19.29
CA LYS A 75 -9.91 -9.50 -20.24
C LYS A 75 -8.84 -8.42 -20.30
N ALA A 76 -8.32 -8.13 -21.50
CA ALA A 76 -7.32 -7.11 -21.73
C ALA A 76 -7.83 -6.09 -22.75
N LYS A 77 -7.63 -4.80 -22.51
CA LYS A 77 -7.96 -3.72 -23.46
C LYS A 77 -6.94 -2.59 -23.38
N VAL A 78 -6.74 -1.88 -24.49
CA VAL A 78 -5.91 -0.66 -24.50
C VAL A 78 -6.70 0.44 -23.80
N ASN A 79 -6.19 0.96 -22.69
CA ASN A 79 -6.81 2.10 -22.00
C ASN A 79 -6.43 3.41 -22.69
N ARG A 80 -5.17 3.52 -23.14
CA ARG A 80 -4.66 4.73 -23.78
C ARG A 80 -3.44 4.44 -24.66
N ALA A 81 -3.49 4.94 -25.89
CA ALA A 81 -2.33 5.02 -26.77
C ALA A 81 -1.66 6.40 -26.64
N PHE A 82 -0.34 6.40 -26.49
CA PHE A 82 0.48 7.61 -26.48
C PHE A 82 1.17 7.79 -27.84
N ASN A 83 2.43 8.23 -27.85
CA ASN A 83 3.18 8.43 -29.09
C ASN A 83 3.70 7.08 -29.63
N THR A 84 4.60 6.44 -28.88
CA THR A 84 5.23 5.15 -29.26
C THR A 84 4.90 4.01 -28.30
N SER A 85 4.14 4.31 -27.24
CA SER A 85 3.75 3.36 -26.21
C SER A 85 2.24 3.39 -26.00
N MET A 86 1.71 2.33 -25.43
CA MET A 86 0.31 2.25 -25.01
C MET A 86 0.20 1.56 -23.66
N GLU A 87 -0.78 1.98 -22.87
CA GLU A 87 -1.16 1.31 -21.64
C GLU A 87 -2.29 0.32 -21.94
N VAL A 88 -2.11 -0.93 -21.51
CA VAL A 88 -3.10 -1.99 -21.57
C VAL A 88 -3.54 -2.31 -20.15
N GLY A 89 -4.84 -2.22 -19.90
CA GLY A 89 -5.47 -2.69 -18.67
C GLY A 89 -5.85 -4.16 -18.81
N VAL A 90 -5.59 -4.95 -17.77
CA VAL A 90 -5.95 -6.35 -17.69
C VAL A 90 -6.76 -6.60 -16.42
N GLN A 91 -7.91 -7.24 -16.57
CA GLN A 91 -8.73 -7.72 -15.47
C GLN A 91 -8.75 -9.25 -15.49
N VAL A 92 -8.37 -9.85 -14.36
CA VAL A 92 -8.41 -11.29 -14.16
C VAL A 92 -9.53 -11.62 -13.18
N SER A 93 -10.43 -12.49 -13.60
CA SER A 93 -11.46 -13.08 -12.75
C SER A 93 -11.35 -14.59 -12.78
N CYS A 94 -11.81 -15.24 -11.71
CA CYS A 94 -11.89 -16.68 -11.61
C CYS A 94 -13.35 -17.08 -11.45
N GLU A 95 -13.71 -18.23 -12.02
CA GLU A 95 -15.03 -18.82 -11.96
C GLU A 95 -14.90 -20.29 -11.53
N ASP A 96 -15.73 -20.71 -10.58
CA ASP A 96 -15.90 -22.11 -10.23
C ASP A 96 -17.16 -22.63 -10.93
N LEU A 97 -16.98 -23.49 -11.93
CA LEU A 97 -18.08 -24.03 -12.74
C LEU A 97 -19.06 -24.91 -11.94
N CYS A 98 -18.64 -25.45 -10.80
CA CYS A 98 -19.49 -26.30 -9.97
C CYS A 98 -20.44 -25.48 -9.10
N SER A 99 -19.97 -24.37 -8.54
CA SER A 99 -20.79 -23.48 -7.70
C SER A 99 -21.44 -22.33 -8.48
N GLY A 100 -20.91 -21.99 -9.66
CA GLY A 100 -21.27 -20.80 -10.42
C GLY A 100 -20.74 -19.49 -9.82
N GLU A 101 -19.91 -19.56 -8.77
CA GLU A 101 -19.34 -18.37 -8.15
C GLU A 101 -18.23 -17.78 -9.00
N GLN A 102 -18.21 -16.45 -9.11
CA GLN A 102 -17.19 -15.69 -9.80
C GLN A 102 -16.62 -14.61 -8.88
N TRP A 103 -15.31 -14.43 -8.89
CA TRP A 103 -14.63 -13.38 -8.13
C TRP A 103 -13.47 -12.76 -8.92
N SER A 104 -13.10 -11.53 -8.55
CA SER A 104 -11.92 -10.84 -9.07
C SER A 104 -10.65 -11.45 -8.45
N VAL A 105 -9.59 -11.62 -9.23
CA VAL A 105 -8.30 -12.15 -8.74
C VAL A 105 -7.26 -11.05 -8.65
N CYS A 106 -7.11 -10.30 -9.74
CA CYS A 106 -6.22 -9.16 -9.81
C CYS A 106 -6.60 -8.24 -10.98
N LYS A 107 -6.16 -6.98 -10.87
CA LYS A 107 -6.08 -6.02 -11.98
C LYS A 107 -4.61 -5.71 -12.22
N ALA A 108 -4.21 -5.64 -13.47
CA ALA A 108 -2.85 -5.33 -13.87
C ALA A 108 -2.85 -4.27 -14.97
N TYR A 109 -1.82 -3.44 -14.99
CA TYR A 109 -1.59 -2.47 -16.06
C TYR A 109 -0.19 -2.69 -16.61
N ALA A 110 -0.08 -2.80 -17.93
CA ALA A 110 1.20 -3.01 -18.60
C ALA A 110 1.38 -1.97 -19.71
N THR A 111 2.63 -1.52 -19.88
CA THR A 111 2.99 -0.62 -20.97
C THR A 111 3.67 -1.42 -22.07
N PHE A 112 3.11 -1.35 -23.27
CA PHE A 112 3.69 -1.97 -24.47
C PHE A 112 4.26 -0.92 -25.40
N VAL A 113 5.32 -1.27 -26.10
CA VAL A 113 5.93 -0.46 -27.17
C VAL A 113 5.96 -1.27 -28.45
N THR A 114 5.75 -0.58 -29.57
CA THR A 114 5.91 -1.21 -30.90
C THR A 114 7.38 -1.37 -31.21
N GLU A 115 7.77 -2.55 -31.66
CA GLU A 115 9.13 -2.78 -32.08
C GLU A 115 9.41 -2.18 -33.46
N HIS A 116 10.62 -1.66 -33.67
CA HIS A 116 11.02 -0.96 -34.88
C HIS A 116 12.20 -1.66 -35.58
N LYS A 117 12.03 -2.05 -36.85
CA LYS A 117 13.09 -2.66 -37.66
C LYS A 117 13.90 -1.66 -38.53
N LEU A 118 13.44 -0.43 -38.69
CA LEU A 118 14.13 0.65 -39.45
C LEU A 118 14.54 1.78 -38.48
N THR A 119 14.79 3.01 -38.89
CA THR A 119 15.30 4.09 -37.99
C THR A 119 14.25 5.10 -37.47
N ALA A 120 12.98 5.02 -37.88
CA ALA A 120 11.95 6.03 -37.53
C ALA A 120 10.91 5.55 -36.48
N LYS A 121 10.74 6.26 -35.36
CA LYS A 121 9.72 5.93 -34.35
C LYS A 121 8.30 5.94 -34.96
N ILE A 122 7.53 4.86 -34.77
CA ILE A 122 6.15 4.76 -35.23
C ILE A 122 5.23 5.50 -34.26
N LYS A 123 4.36 6.35 -34.80
CA LYS A 123 3.31 7.04 -34.05
C LYS A 123 2.04 6.20 -34.04
N LEU A 124 1.57 5.86 -32.84
CA LEU A 124 0.33 5.11 -32.64
C LEU A 124 -0.88 6.01 -32.87
N ARG A 125 -2.00 5.40 -33.31
CA ARG A 125 -3.28 6.10 -33.41
C ARG A 125 -3.83 6.33 -31.99
N PRO A 126 -4.24 7.57 -31.64
CA PRO A 126 -4.93 7.83 -30.39
C PRO A 126 -6.22 7.00 -30.29
N LEU A 127 -6.56 6.60 -29.06
CA LEU A 127 -7.82 5.90 -28.78
C LEU A 127 -8.90 6.93 -28.48
N ASP A 128 -10.12 6.71 -28.99
CA ASP A 128 -11.29 7.54 -28.71
C ASP A 128 -12.24 6.80 -27.75
N PRO A 129 -12.21 7.10 -26.43
CA PRO A 129 -13.03 6.41 -25.44
C PRO A 129 -14.51 6.78 -25.61
N GLN A 130 -15.39 5.77 -25.70
CA GLN A 130 -16.82 5.98 -25.93
C GLN A 130 -17.62 6.02 -24.63
N THR A 131 -17.36 5.10 -23.70
CA THR A 131 -18.11 4.99 -22.43
C THR A 131 -17.50 5.87 -21.33
N GLU A 132 -18.27 6.18 -20.28
CA GLU A 132 -17.78 6.95 -19.14
C GLU A 132 -16.66 6.21 -18.38
N GLU A 133 -16.72 4.88 -18.33
CA GLU A 133 -15.64 4.04 -17.78
C GLU A 133 -14.37 4.17 -18.61
N GLU A 134 -14.48 4.12 -19.95
CA GLU A 134 -13.32 4.29 -20.85
C GLU A 134 -12.73 5.70 -20.74
N LYS A 135 -13.54 6.75 -20.61
CA LYS A 135 -13.07 8.13 -20.41
C LYS A 135 -12.33 8.27 -19.09
N THR A 136 -12.88 7.67 -18.02
CA THR A 136 -12.24 7.62 -16.71
C THR A 136 -10.90 6.90 -16.78
N GLU A 137 -10.86 5.68 -17.34
CA GLU A 137 -9.62 4.91 -17.51
C GLU A 137 -8.58 5.65 -18.36
N TYR A 138 -9.00 6.34 -19.43
CA TYR A 138 -8.13 7.12 -20.30
C TYR A 138 -7.47 8.30 -19.56
N SER A 139 -8.20 8.96 -18.66
CA SER A 139 -7.68 10.04 -17.82
C SER A 139 -6.71 9.50 -16.76
N VAL A 140 -7.09 8.42 -16.05
CA VAL A 140 -6.26 7.79 -15.01
C VAL A 140 -4.97 7.22 -15.62
N ALA A 141 -4.99 6.73 -16.86
CA ALA A 141 -3.81 6.24 -17.56
C ALA A 141 -2.71 7.32 -17.72
N ALA A 142 -3.07 8.60 -17.86
CA ALA A 142 -2.07 9.68 -17.90
C ALA A 142 -1.42 9.88 -16.52
N GLU A 143 -2.21 9.86 -15.45
CA GLU A 143 -1.66 9.98 -14.09
C GLU A 143 -0.78 8.78 -13.74
N ARG A 144 -1.18 7.55 -14.08
CA ARG A 144 -0.33 6.35 -13.92
C ARG A 144 0.99 6.51 -14.67
N ARG A 145 0.96 6.99 -15.92
CA ARG A 145 2.19 7.25 -16.68
C ARG A 145 3.10 8.27 -15.98
N ARG A 146 2.55 9.35 -15.43
CA ARG A 146 3.32 10.34 -14.68
C ARG A 146 4.00 9.68 -13.47
N MET A 147 3.29 8.83 -12.72
CA MET A 147 3.83 8.08 -11.59
C MET A 147 4.95 7.10 -11.98
N ARG A 148 4.88 6.47 -13.16
CA ARG A 148 5.94 5.59 -13.69
C ARG A 148 7.24 6.35 -13.93
N LEU A 149 7.15 7.53 -14.54
CA LEU A 149 8.32 8.34 -14.91
C LEU A 149 9.06 8.89 -13.69
N VAL A 150 8.32 9.33 -12.67
CA VAL A 150 8.89 9.92 -11.45
C VAL A 150 9.33 8.86 -10.42
N HIS A 151 8.99 7.59 -10.63
CA HIS A 151 9.26 6.50 -9.67
C HIS A 151 10.73 6.41 -9.23
N THR A 152 11.64 6.41 -10.21
CA THR A 152 13.08 6.24 -9.93
C THR A 152 13.62 7.41 -9.12
N ASP A 153 13.15 8.63 -9.41
CA ASP A 153 13.56 9.84 -8.71
C ASP A 153 12.94 9.89 -7.31
N THR A 154 11.70 9.43 -7.15
CA THR A 154 11.03 9.32 -5.84
C THR A 154 11.79 8.39 -4.90
N ILE A 155 12.26 7.24 -5.38
CA ILE A 155 13.08 6.32 -4.58
C ILE A 155 14.36 7.02 -4.13
N LYS A 156 15.08 7.67 -5.06
CA LYS A 156 16.32 8.40 -4.74
C LYS A 156 16.07 9.49 -3.70
N ASP A 157 15.03 10.28 -3.87
CA ASP A 157 14.69 11.36 -2.96
C ASP A 157 14.39 10.84 -1.54
N LEU A 158 13.62 9.75 -1.42
CA LEU A 158 13.31 9.13 -0.12
C LEU A 158 14.56 8.63 0.59
N LEU A 159 15.48 7.99 -0.15
CA LEU A 159 16.75 7.50 0.40
C LEU A 159 17.66 8.65 0.85
N THR A 160 17.62 9.79 0.15
CA THR A 160 18.45 10.96 0.46
C THR A 160 17.90 11.76 1.65
N LYS A 161 16.57 11.81 1.81
CA LYS A 161 15.86 12.54 2.87
C LYS A 161 15.68 11.76 4.18
N SER A 162 16.20 10.53 4.27
CA SER A 162 16.10 9.68 5.47
C SER A 162 17.44 9.64 6.24
N PRO A 163 17.88 10.73 6.91
CA PRO A 163 18.98 10.66 7.85
C PRO A 163 18.46 10.04 9.15
N GLU A 164 19.20 9.09 9.70
CA GLU A 164 18.96 8.45 11.01
C GLU A 164 17.92 7.32 11.05
N GLN A 165 18.44 6.11 11.27
CA GLN A 165 17.66 4.97 11.73
C GLN A 165 17.21 5.19 13.17
N ALA A 166 15.94 4.88 13.43
CA ALA A 166 15.60 4.35 14.73
C ALA A 166 16.20 2.93 14.86
N GLY A 167 16.77 2.63 16.04
CA GLY A 167 17.50 1.40 16.31
C GLY A 167 16.73 0.10 16.03
N PRO A 168 17.41 -1.05 16.13
CA PRO A 168 16.81 -2.35 15.82
C PRO A 168 15.51 -2.53 16.60
N GLU A 169 14.43 -2.86 15.90
CA GLU A 169 13.18 -3.24 16.52
C GLU A 169 13.43 -4.46 17.42
N ASN A 170 13.08 -4.35 18.70
CA ASN A 170 13.05 -5.49 19.63
C ASN A 170 11.93 -6.43 19.19
N ARG A 171 12.17 -7.24 18.17
CA ARG A 171 11.29 -8.34 17.80
C ARG A 171 11.64 -9.53 18.69
N GLU A 172 10.66 -10.05 19.43
CA GLU A 172 10.77 -11.26 20.28
C GLU A 172 11.07 -12.56 19.49
N CYS A 173 11.56 -12.47 18.24
CA CYS A 173 11.91 -13.62 17.44
C CYS A 173 13.39 -13.97 17.64
N ASN A 174 13.65 -15.02 18.41
CA ASN A 174 15.00 -15.51 18.74
C ASN A 174 15.83 -16.02 17.53
N VAL A 175 15.28 -16.00 16.30
CA VAL A 175 15.92 -16.56 15.10
C VAL A 175 16.18 -15.46 14.07
N THR A 176 17.46 -15.08 13.98
CA THR A 176 17.97 -14.15 12.97
C THR A 176 18.64 -14.93 11.84
N ILE A 177 18.21 -14.70 10.60
CA ILE A 177 18.71 -15.41 9.41
C ILE A 177 19.53 -14.45 8.54
N PRO A 178 20.80 -14.76 8.21
CA PRO A 178 21.58 -13.97 7.26
C PRO A 178 20.94 -13.99 5.85
N ALA A 179 20.87 -12.83 5.19
CA ALA A 179 20.26 -12.72 3.87
C ALA A 179 20.95 -13.60 2.81
N GLU A 180 22.26 -13.82 2.92
CA GLU A 180 23.05 -14.69 2.04
C GLU A 180 22.46 -16.10 1.89
N LYS A 181 21.91 -16.66 2.98
CA LYS A 181 21.31 -18.01 2.97
C LYS A 181 20.08 -18.09 2.07
N THR A 182 19.45 -16.96 1.77
CA THR A 182 18.28 -16.86 0.90
C THR A 182 18.64 -16.67 -0.58
N ARG A 183 19.93 -16.49 -0.93
CA ARG A 183 20.37 -16.25 -2.31
C ARG A 183 20.08 -17.44 -3.22
N VAL A 184 19.40 -17.21 -4.33
CA VAL A 184 19.14 -18.20 -5.37
C VAL A 184 19.65 -17.68 -6.70
N GLU A 185 20.29 -18.56 -7.46
CA GLU A 185 20.67 -18.30 -8.85
C GLU A 185 20.09 -19.40 -9.73
N SER A 186 19.52 -19.02 -10.87
CA SER A 186 19.05 -19.95 -11.90
C SER A 186 19.42 -19.41 -13.27
N VAL A 187 19.65 -20.31 -14.23
CA VAL A 187 19.95 -19.95 -15.62
C VAL A 187 18.95 -20.65 -16.54
N GLU A 188 18.28 -19.87 -17.38
CA GLU A 188 17.33 -20.38 -18.37
C GLU A 188 17.80 -20.05 -19.78
N LEU A 189 17.77 -21.04 -20.67
CA LEU A 189 18.04 -20.84 -22.10
C LEU A 189 16.75 -20.42 -22.81
N ILE A 190 16.84 -19.35 -23.61
CA ILE A 190 15.70 -18.89 -24.39
C ILE A 190 15.58 -19.74 -25.65
N LEU A 191 14.46 -20.47 -25.70
CA LEU A 191 14.09 -21.35 -26.80
C LEU A 191 13.00 -20.68 -27.66
N PRO A 192 12.76 -21.15 -28.89
CA PRO A 192 11.69 -20.63 -29.75
C PRO A 192 10.31 -20.45 -29.09
N PRO A 193 9.78 -21.36 -28.25
CA PRO A 193 8.47 -21.15 -27.61
C PRO A 193 8.46 -20.04 -26.56
N HIS A 194 9.62 -19.53 -26.14
CA HIS A 194 9.75 -18.46 -25.15
C HIS A 194 9.70 -17.07 -25.79
N ALA A 195 9.70 -16.99 -27.13
CA ALA A 195 9.76 -15.76 -27.88
C ALA A 195 8.60 -15.64 -28.88
N ASN A 196 8.32 -14.40 -29.27
CA ASN A 196 7.39 -14.11 -30.35
C ASN A 196 7.98 -14.56 -31.71
N HIS A 197 7.17 -14.48 -32.77
CA HIS A 197 7.57 -14.83 -34.13
C HIS A 197 8.74 -13.99 -34.69
N GLN A 198 9.15 -12.92 -34.00
CA GLN A 198 10.32 -12.10 -34.34
C GLN A 198 11.58 -12.51 -33.57
N GLY A 199 11.47 -13.49 -32.67
CA GLY A 199 12.58 -13.99 -31.86
C GLY A 199 12.82 -13.19 -30.58
N ASN A 200 11.93 -12.26 -30.21
CA ASN A 200 12.03 -11.53 -28.94
C ASN A 200 11.26 -12.25 -27.82
N THR A 201 11.92 -12.39 -26.68
CA THR A 201 11.39 -13.10 -25.52
C THR A 201 10.13 -12.41 -24.99
N PHE A 202 9.09 -13.18 -24.69
CA PHE A 202 7.88 -12.65 -24.05
C PHE A 202 8.17 -12.19 -22.63
N GLY A 203 7.71 -10.99 -22.26
CA GLY A 203 7.86 -10.45 -20.91
C GLY A 203 7.23 -11.37 -19.86
N GLY A 204 6.08 -11.98 -20.19
CA GLY A 204 5.38 -12.96 -19.37
C GLY A 204 6.20 -14.21 -19.05
N GLN A 205 7.04 -14.67 -20.00
CA GLN A 205 7.91 -15.81 -19.76
C GLN A 205 9.04 -15.47 -18.79
N ILE A 206 9.62 -14.27 -18.92
CA ILE A 206 10.64 -13.77 -17.97
C ILE A 206 10.02 -13.65 -16.57
N MET A 207 8.83 -13.03 -16.46
CA MET A 207 8.11 -12.90 -15.19
C MET A 207 7.82 -14.24 -14.53
N ALA A 208 7.45 -15.27 -15.31
CA ALA A 208 7.21 -16.61 -14.79
C ALA A 208 8.46 -17.22 -14.14
N TRP A 209 9.61 -17.10 -14.80
CA TRP A 209 10.88 -17.58 -14.23
C TRP A 209 11.34 -16.76 -13.02
N MET A 210 11.13 -15.43 -13.05
CA MET A 210 11.43 -14.58 -11.89
C MET A 210 10.65 -15.02 -10.66
N GLU A 211 9.35 -15.30 -10.81
CA GLU A 211 8.50 -15.77 -9.71
C GLU A 211 8.99 -17.10 -9.13
N ASN A 212 9.34 -18.07 -9.98
CA ASN A 212 9.89 -19.34 -9.52
C ASN A 212 11.15 -19.16 -8.66
N VAL A 213 12.12 -18.36 -9.12
CA VAL A 213 13.38 -18.12 -8.40
C VAL A 213 13.13 -17.33 -7.12
N ALA A 214 12.22 -16.36 -7.15
CA ALA A 214 11.83 -15.59 -5.98
C ALA A 214 11.14 -16.45 -4.91
N THR A 215 10.25 -17.33 -5.31
CA THR A 215 9.54 -18.27 -4.44
C THR A 215 10.52 -19.22 -3.75
N ILE A 216 11.56 -19.69 -4.45
CA ILE A 216 12.63 -20.49 -3.82
C ILE A 216 13.39 -19.66 -2.78
N SER A 217 13.74 -18.41 -3.09
CA SER A 217 14.44 -17.51 -2.16
C SER A 217 13.63 -17.24 -0.89
N ALA A 218 12.33 -16.93 -1.06
CA ALA A 218 11.41 -16.75 0.06
C ALA A 218 11.25 -18.03 0.89
N SER A 219 11.16 -19.19 0.24
CA SER A 219 11.05 -20.49 0.93
C SER A 219 12.26 -20.78 1.83
N ARG A 220 13.47 -20.37 1.43
CA ARG A 220 14.69 -20.53 2.23
C ARG A 220 14.69 -19.69 3.51
N LEU A 221 13.95 -18.58 3.55
CA LEU A 221 13.81 -17.78 4.76
C LEU A 221 12.80 -18.39 5.73
N CYS A 222 11.62 -18.78 5.23
CA CYS A 222 10.50 -19.18 6.10
C CYS A 222 10.40 -20.69 6.36
N ASN A 223 11.17 -21.52 5.64
CA ASN A 223 11.05 -22.98 5.65
C ASN A 223 9.60 -23.45 5.47
N ALA A 224 8.87 -22.75 4.60
CA ALA A 224 7.47 -22.98 4.28
C ALA A 224 7.22 -22.61 2.83
N TYR A 225 5.98 -22.74 2.38
CA TYR A 225 5.57 -22.36 1.03
C TYR A 225 4.96 -20.97 1.04
N PRO A 226 5.69 -19.95 0.56
CA PRO A 226 5.21 -18.59 0.50
C PRO A 226 4.21 -18.42 -0.65
N THR A 227 3.24 -17.53 -0.46
CA THR A 227 2.28 -17.12 -1.47
C THR A 227 2.65 -15.72 -1.94
N LEU A 228 2.75 -15.51 -3.26
CA LEU A 228 2.99 -14.19 -3.83
C LEU A 228 1.76 -13.31 -3.64
N LYS A 229 1.93 -12.15 -2.99
CA LYS A 229 0.84 -11.21 -2.73
C LYS A 229 0.88 -9.99 -3.63
N THR A 230 2.08 -9.49 -3.91
CA THR A 230 2.26 -8.30 -4.75
C THR A 230 3.53 -8.41 -5.58
N ILE A 231 3.47 -7.91 -6.81
CA ILE A 231 4.65 -7.60 -7.63
C ILE A 231 4.69 -6.10 -7.78
N GLU A 232 5.83 -5.49 -7.47
CA GLU A 232 5.99 -4.04 -7.63
C GLU A 232 6.27 -3.65 -9.08
N MET A 233 5.97 -2.40 -9.41
CA MET A 233 6.22 -1.81 -10.72
C MET A 233 7.68 -1.93 -11.12
N PHE A 234 7.93 -2.46 -12.32
CA PHE A 234 9.28 -2.55 -12.88
C PHE A 234 9.29 -2.31 -14.39
N GLN A 235 10.49 -2.09 -14.93
CA GLN A 235 10.71 -1.84 -16.36
C GLN A 235 11.72 -2.82 -16.96
N PHE A 236 11.45 -3.23 -18.20
CA PHE A 236 12.40 -3.94 -19.05
C PHE A 236 13.33 -2.92 -19.71
N ARG A 237 14.62 -3.01 -19.40
CA ARG A 237 15.67 -2.08 -19.84
C ARG A 237 16.25 -2.43 -21.20
N GLY A 238 16.17 -3.69 -21.60
CA GLY A 238 16.74 -4.17 -22.85
C GLY A 238 15.99 -5.38 -23.40
N PRO A 239 16.07 -5.60 -24.73
CA PRO A 239 15.47 -6.77 -25.35
C PRO A 239 16.27 -8.04 -25.01
N SER A 240 15.58 -9.17 -25.11
CA SER A 240 16.20 -10.49 -25.05
C SER A 240 15.67 -11.33 -26.20
N GLN A 241 16.52 -12.20 -26.75
CA GLN A 241 16.24 -12.97 -27.96
C GLN A 241 16.47 -14.47 -27.78
N VAL A 242 15.88 -15.26 -28.68
CA VAL A 242 16.17 -16.70 -28.78
C VAL A 242 17.67 -16.95 -28.85
N GLY A 243 18.14 -17.90 -28.02
CA GLY A 243 19.55 -18.24 -27.85
C GLY A 243 20.27 -17.45 -26.75
N ASP A 244 19.67 -16.41 -26.18
CA ASP A 244 20.20 -15.80 -24.96
C ASP A 244 20.05 -16.77 -23.77
N ARG A 245 20.98 -16.69 -22.82
CA ARG A 245 20.85 -17.28 -21.48
C ARG A 245 20.48 -16.17 -20.50
N LEU A 246 19.41 -16.38 -19.74
CA LEU A 246 18.97 -15.47 -18.69
C LEU A 246 19.42 -16.00 -17.33
N LEU A 247 20.29 -15.25 -16.66
CA LEU A 247 20.70 -15.46 -15.28
C LEU A 247 19.78 -14.69 -14.35
N PHE A 248 19.06 -15.42 -13.51
CA PHE A 248 18.17 -14.90 -12.49
C PHE A 248 18.89 -14.96 -11.14
N LYS A 249 19.06 -13.81 -10.49
CA LYS A 249 19.64 -13.71 -9.14
C LYS A 249 18.57 -13.19 -8.20
N ALA A 250 18.13 -14.01 -7.24
CA ALA A 250 17.14 -13.62 -6.24
C ALA A 250 17.71 -13.66 -4.83
N ILE A 251 17.23 -12.77 -3.98
CA ILE A 251 17.57 -12.71 -2.55
C ILE A 251 16.48 -11.96 -1.79
N VAL A 252 16.23 -12.35 -0.54
CA VAL A 252 15.34 -11.57 0.33
C VAL A 252 16.04 -10.25 0.69
N ASN A 253 15.39 -9.12 0.40
CA ASN A 253 15.90 -7.79 0.72
C ASN A 253 15.51 -7.36 2.14
N ASN A 254 14.28 -7.65 2.54
CA ASN A 254 13.76 -7.35 3.87
C ASN A 254 12.64 -8.32 4.27
N ALA A 255 12.54 -8.60 5.57
CA ALA A 255 11.45 -9.34 6.17
C ALA A 255 10.68 -8.42 7.13
N PHE A 256 9.49 -8.01 6.70
CA PHE A 256 8.51 -7.36 7.56
C PHE A 256 7.88 -8.41 8.50
N LYS A 257 6.93 -8.00 9.35
CA LYS A 257 6.37 -8.91 10.36
C LYS A 257 5.75 -10.17 9.75
N ASN A 258 4.86 -9.99 8.77
CA ASN A 258 4.06 -11.07 8.17
C ASN A 258 4.34 -11.26 6.66
N SER A 259 5.23 -10.43 6.10
CA SER A 259 5.54 -10.42 4.68
C SER A 259 7.03 -10.21 4.47
N MET A 260 7.56 -10.69 3.34
CA MET A 260 8.95 -10.48 2.95
C MET A 260 9.02 -9.94 1.54
N GLU A 261 10.00 -9.09 1.28
CA GLU A 261 10.32 -8.61 -0.06
C GLU A 261 11.51 -9.40 -0.61
N VAL A 262 11.33 -9.98 -1.80
CA VAL A 262 12.39 -10.65 -2.56
C VAL A 262 12.71 -9.80 -3.78
N GLY A 263 13.98 -9.43 -3.94
CA GLY A 263 14.49 -8.81 -5.15
C GLY A 263 14.97 -9.86 -6.13
N VAL A 264 14.64 -9.70 -7.40
CA VAL A 264 15.13 -10.54 -8.51
C VAL A 264 15.77 -9.66 -9.57
N CYS A 265 17.04 -9.90 -9.88
CA CYS A 265 17.76 -9.29 -10.99
C CYS A 265 17.88 -10.30 -12.14
N VAL A 266 17.59 -9.85 -13.37
CA VAL A 266 17.69 -10.66 -14.59
C VAL A 266 18.75 -10.09 -15.51
N GLU A 267 19.72 -10.91 -15.84
CA GLU A 267 20.84 -10.58 -16.70
C GLU A 267 20.89 -11.53 -17.90
N ALA A 268 21.07 -10.99 -19.10
CA ALA A 268 21.18 -11.78 -20.33
C ALA A 268 22.62 -11.82 -20.84
N TYR A 269 23.05 -12.98 -21.32
CA TYR A 269 24.31 -13.18 -22.04
C TYR A 269 24.15 -14.25 -23.11
N ARG A 270 24.88 -14.13 -24.22
CA ARG A 270 24.76 -15.08 -25.34
C ARG A 270 25.85 -16.14 -25.31
N HIS A 271 27.05 -15.77 -24.88
CA HIS A 271 28.20 -16.66 -24.79
C HIS A 271 28.88 -16.54 -23.42
N GLU A 272 29.44 -17.63 -22.90
CA GLU A 272 30.04 -17.66 -21.56
C GLU A 272 31.26 -16.73 -21.43
N MET A 273 31.94 -16.43 -22.54
CA MET A 273 33.07 -15.48 -22.58
C MET A 273 32.63 -14.01 -22.73
N GLU A 274 31.34 -13.72 -22.80
CA GLU A 274 30.83 -12.34 -22.91
C GLU A 274 31.03 -11.61 -21.58
N LEU A 275 32.03 -10.73 -21.53
CA LEU A 275 32.44 -10.01 -20.31
C LEU A 275 31.37 -9.08 -19.73
N LYS A 276 30.35 -8.70 -20.51
CA LYS A 276 29.32 -7.73 -20.09
C LYS A 276 27.92 -8.32 -20.23
N GLN A 277 27.38 -8.76 -19.10
CA GLN A 277 26.00 -9.19 -18.99
C GLN A 277 25.06 -7.99 -19.17
N ARG A 278 24.00 -8.16 -19.96
CA ARG A 278 22.98 -7.13 -20.21
C ARG A 278 21.91 -7.21 -19.13
N HIS A 279 21.78 -6.20 -18.27
CA HIS A 279 20.70 -6.14 -17.29
C HIS A 279 19.35 -5.93 -18.00
N ILE A 280 18.51 -6.96 -17.98
CA ILE A 280 17.18 -6.95 -18.61
C ILE A 280 16.18 -6.23 -17.72
N ASN A 281 16.02 -6.68 -16.48
CA ASN A 281 15.15 -6.03 -15.50
C ASN A 281 15.50 -6.44 -14.08
N SER A 282 15.03 -5.63 -13.12
CA SER A 282 14.99 -5.97 -11.71
C SER A 282 13.55 -5.79 -11.23
N ALA A 283 12.99 -6.78 -10.52
CA ALA A 283 11.68 -6.65 -9.91
C ALA A 283 11.72 -7.02 -8.42
N PHE A 284 10.71 -6.55 -7.70
CA PHE A 284 10.55 -6.77 -6.28
C PHE A 284 9.19 -7.43 -6.04
N MET A 285 9.21 -8.52 -5.30
CA MET A 285 8.05 -9.39 -5.08
C MET A 285 7.79 -9.55 -3.60
N ILE A 286 6.56 -9.31 -3.17
CA ILE A 286 6.14 -9.40 -1.77
C ILE A 286 5.43 -10.72 -1.56
N PHE A 287 6.00 -11.52 -0.67
CA PHE A 287 5.48 -12.82 -0.29
C PHE A 287 4.92 -12.79 1.13
N VAL A 288 3.86 -13.57 1.35
CA VAL A 288 3.29 -13.85 2.67
C VAL A 288 3.29 -15.36 2.91
N VAL A 289 3.42 -15.78 4.16
CA VAL A 289 3.29 -17.19 4.52
C VAL A 289 2.00 -17.36 5.29
N LEU A 290 1.08 -18.17 4.77
CA LEU A 290 -0.20 -18.43 5.42
C LEU A 290 -0.11 -19.71 6.26
N ASN A 291 -0.69 -19.68 7.46
CA ASN A 291 -0.88 -20.87 8.29
C ASN A 291 -2.09 -21.70 7.79
N GLU A 292 -2.37 -22.83 8.44
CA GLU A 292 -3.49 -23.72 8.07
C GLU A 292 -4.85 -23.02 8.09
N ASN A 293 -5.01 -22.02 8.96
CA ASN A 293 -6.21 -21.18 9.06
C ASN A 293 -6.23 -20.01 8.06
N ARG A 294 -5.31 -20.01 7.06
CA ARG A 294 -5.11 -18.93 6.07
C ARG A 294 -4.75 -17.57 6.66
N GLN A 295 -4.23 -17.51 7.88
CA GLN A 295 -3.75 -16.29 8.50
C GLN A 295 -2.24 -16.11 8.27
N PRO A 296 -1.75 -14.87 8.09
CA PRO A 296 -0.33 -14.61 7.93
C PRO A 296 0.49 -15.05 9.16
N ARG A 297 1.60 -15.74 8.91
CA ARG A 297 2.56 -16.18 9.91
C ARG A 297 3.65 -15.13 10.11
N ILE A 298 4.07 -14.93 11.36
CA ILE A 298 5.22 -14.08 11.69
C ILE A 298 6.51 -14.70 11.12
N LEU A 299 7.28 -13.89 10.42
CA LEU A 299 8.51 -14.29 9.75
C LEU A 299 9.75 -14.05 10.63
N PRO A 300 10.83 -14.84 10.44
CA PRO A 300 12.09 -14.62 11.14
C PRO A 300 12.75 -13.29 10.71
N VAL A 301 13.58 -12.73 11.58
CA VAL A 301 14.27 -11.46 11.31
C VAL A 301 15.40 -11.70 10.32
N LEU A 302 15.42 -10.92 9.24
CA LEU A 302 16.49 -10.94 8.26
C LEU A 302 17.65 -10.06 8.72
N LYS A 303 18.86 -10.62 8.77
CA LYS A 303 20.09 -9.83 8.94
C LYS A 303 20.67 -9.47 7.57
N PRO A 304 20.68 -8.18 7.19
CA PRO A 304 21.23 -7.75 5.91
C PRO A 304 22.75 -7.97 5.85
N GLU A 305 23.26 -8.19 4.64
CA GLU A 305 24.70 -8.21 4.37
C GLU A 305 25.27 -6.77 4.51
N PRO A 306 26.48 -6.60 5.05
CA PRO A 306 27.11 -5.29 5.16
C PRO A 306 27.29 -4.64 3.77
N GLY A 307 27.07 -3.33 3.67
CA GLY A 307 27.15 -2.59 2.41
C GLY A 307 25.89 -2.76 1.54
N ASP A 308 25.98 -3.58 0.49
CA ASP A 308 24.89 -3.74 -0.49
C ASP A 308 23.61 -4.36 0.09
N GLY A 309 23.72 -5.19 1.13
CA GLY A 309 22.55 -5.74 1.84
C GLY A 309 21.80 -4.68 2.63
N GLU A 310 22.51 -3.83 3.36
CA GLU A 310 21.91 -2.69 4.09
C GLU A 310 21.26 -1.69 3.15
N ARG A 311 21.86 -1.43 1.98
CA ARG A 311 21.23 -0.64 0.92
C ARG A 311 19.89 -1.24 0.51
N ARG A 312 19.88 -2.52 0.13
CA ARG A 312 18.65 -3.24 -0.30
C ARG A 312 17.57 -3.24 0.79
N PHE A 313 17.98 -3.42 2.05
CA PHE A 313 17.08 -3.37 3.20
C PHE A 313 16.37 -2.01 3.33
N LYS A 314 17.13 -0.90 3.23
CA LYS A 314 16.58 0.46 3.27
C LYS A 314 15.70 0.75 2.06
N GLU A 315 16.13 0.34 0.87
CA GLU A 315 15.34 0.49 -0.34
C GLU A 315 14.01 -0.28 -0.27
N ALA A 316 13.97 -1.44 0.39
CA ALA A 316 12.74 -2.22 0.58
C ALA A 316 11.71 -1.47 1.44
N SER A 317 12.16 -0.79 2.50
CA SER A 317 11.31 0.11 3.28
C SER A 317 10.81 1.29 2.42
N ALA A 318 11.67 1.90 1.61
CA ALA A 318 11.26 2.97 0.69
C ALA A 318 10.23 2.50 -0.35
N ARG A 319 10.41 1.30 -0.89
CA ARG A 319 9.47 0.65 -1.80
C ARG A 319 8.11 0.39 -1.13
N GLN A 320 8.10 -0.11 0.10
CA GLN A 320 6.88 -0.27 0.88
C GLN A 320 6.11 1.05 1.04
N LYS A 321 6.80 2.15 1.35
CA LYS A 321 6.18 3.49 1.41
C LYS A 321 5.53 3.86 0.09
N ILE A 322 6.29 3.79 -1.01
CA ILE A 322 5.82 4.17 -2.36
C ILE A 322 4.60 3.33 -2.76
N ARG A 323 4.61 2.03 -2.45
CA ARG A 323 3.50 1.12 -2.73
C ARG A 323 2.23 1.57 -2.01
N LEU A 324 2.33 1.87 -0.71
CA LEU A 324 1.19 2.36 0.06
C LEU A 324 0.70 3.72 -0.47
N ASP A 325 1.61 4.65 -0.77
CA ASP A 325 1.25 5.93 -1.36
C ASP A 325 0.48 5.73 -2.67
N ARG A 326 0.97 4.90 -3.59
CA ARG A 326 0.30 4.65 -4.88
C ARG A 326 -1.07 4.02 -4.71
N LYS A 327 -1.18 3.03 -3.82
CA LYS A 327 -2.44 2.31 -3.56
C LYS A 327 -3.53 3.29 -3.12
N TYR A 328 -3.21 4.24 -2.24
CA TYR A 328 -4.22 5.13 -1.63
C TYR A 328 -4.27 6.55 -2.21
N VAL A 329 -3.23 7.04 -2.90
CA VAL A 329 -3.25 8.37 -3.56
C VAL A 329 -4.34 8.43 -4.62
N ILE A 330 -4.53 7.35 -5.39
CA ILE A 330 -5.58 7.28 -6.41
C ILE A 330 -6.92 7.10 -5.70
N THR A 331 -7.06 6.10 -4.83
CA THR A 331 -8.36 5.79 -4.24
C THR A 331 -8.92 6.92 -3.38
N CYS A 332 -8.12 7.57 -2.53
CA CYS A 332 -8.58 8.69 -1.70
C CYS A 332 -8.95 9.95 -2.51
N LYS A 333 -8.44 10.12 -3.74
CA LYS A 333 -8.79 11.27 -4.59
C LYS A 333 -10.14 11.09 -5.31
N TYR A 334 -10.57 9.85 -5.49
CA TYR A 334 -11.80 9.52 -6.22
C TYR A 334 -12.87 8.86 -5.33
N THR A 335 -12.63 8.69 -4.03
CA THR A 335 -13.67 8.27 -3.09
C THR A 335 -14.78 9.32 -3.04
N GLU A 336 -16.01 8.91 -3.37
CA GLU A 336 -17.24 9.73 -3.30
C GLU A 336 -17.62 10.13 -1.86
N VAL A 337 -16.84 9.71 -0.85
CA VAL A 337 -17.13 9.97 0.56
C VAL A 337 -16.69 11.40 0.90
N PRO A 338 -17.62 12.27 1.38
CA PRO A 338 -17.24 13.59 1.86
C PRO A 338 -16.35 13.43 3.10
N LEU A 339 -15.11 13.89 2.99
CA LEU A 339 -14.11 13.84 4.07
C LEU A 339 -14.50 14.77 5.24
N SER A 340 -15.16 15.88 4.94
CA SER A 340 -15.74 16.81 5.91
C SER A 340 -17.24 16.93 5.75
N VAL A 341 -17.94 17.26 6.84
CA VAL A 341 -19.40 17.47 6.83
C VAL A 341 -19.73 18.93 7.17
N PRO A 342 -20.69 19.57 6.49
CA PRO A 342 -21.16 20.89 6.87
C PRO A 342 -21.66 20.91 8.31
N TRP A 343 -21.14 21.86 9.10
CA TRP A 343 -21.64 22.07 10.44
C TRP A 343 -23.02 22.72 10.38
N ASP A 344 -23.99 22.07 11.00
CA ASP A 344 -25.35 22.57 11.15
C ASP A 344 -25.78 22.43 12.61
N GLN A 345 -26.07 23.56 13.24
CA GLN A 345 -26.47 23.64 14.64
C GLN A 345 -27.75 22.84 14.92
N SER A 346 -28.66 22.71 13.95
CA SER A 346 -29.91 21.94 14.09
C SER A 346 -29.62 20.43 14.20
N ASN A 347 -28.55 19.96 13.55
CA ASN A 347 -28.16 18.56 13.46
C ASN A 347 -27.01 18.19 14.42
N LYS A 348 -26.65 19.08 15.35
CA LYS A 348 -25.49 18.91 16.25
C LYS A 348 -25.45 17.56 16.96
N VAL A 349 -26.60 17.08 17.47
CA VAL A 349 -26.70 15.81 18.20
C VAL A 349 -26.38 14.63 17.29
N TYR A 350 -26.88 14.66 16.05
CA TYR A 350 -26.64 13.63 15.05
C TYR A 350 -25.18 13.63 14.57
N LEU A 351 -24.61 14.81 14.33
CA LEU A 351 -23.20 14.96 13.95
C LEU A 351 -22.26 14.39 15.02
N SER A 352 -22.50 14.72 16.28
CA SER A 352 -21.75 14.20 17.42
C SER A 352 -21.93 12.71 17.62
N TYR A 353 -23.16 12.20 17.52
CA TYR A 353 -23.44 10.77 17.62
C TYR A 353 -22.73 9.98 16.51
N ASN A 354 -22.79 10.46 15.27
CA ASN A 354 -22.12 9.83 14.13
C ASN A 354 -20.61 9.86 14.27
N ASN A 355 -20.04 10.95 14.79
CA ASN A 355 -18.60 11.05 15.05
C ASN A 355 -18.13 9.93 16.00
N VAL A 356 -18.81 9.78 17.14
CA VAL A 356 -18.52 8.72 18.13
C VAL A 356 -18.74 7.33 17.54
N THR A 357 -19.84 7.13 16.82
CA THR A 357 -20.20 5.84 16.22
C THR A 357 -19.22 5.44 15.12
N ALA A 358 -18.74 6.38 14.30
CA ALA A 358 -17.72 6.12 13.29
C ALA A 358 -16.42 5.62 13.92
N LEU A 359 -15.96 6.28 15.01
CA LEU A 359 -14.77 5.83 15.73
C LEU A 359 -14.97 4.46 16.38
N LYS A 360 -16.11 4.21 17.04
CA LYS A 360 -16.43 2.89 17.61
C LYS A 360 -16.47 1.79 16.54
N THR A 361 -17.02 2.10 15.37
CA THR A 361 -17.06 1.17 14.23
C THR A 361 -15.65 0.86 13.71
N LEU A 362 -14.78 1.87 13.63
CA LEU A 362 -13.38 1.70 13.24
C LEU A 362 -12.60 0.84 14.26
N VAL A 363 -12.82 1.07 15.56
CA VAL A 363 -12.23 0.29 16.65
C VAL A 363 -12.67 -1.17 16.59
N ALA A 364 -13.94 -1.44 16.27
CA ALA A 364 -14.51 -2.78 16.25
C ALA A 364 -14.10 -3.64 15.03
N LYS A 365 -13.37 -3.08 14.05
CA LYS A 365 -12.91 -3.85 12.89
C LYS A 365 -11.95 -4.96 13.31
N ALA A 366 -12.11 -6.16 12.74
CA ALA A 366 -11.34 -7.34 13.15
C ALA A 366 -9.95 -7.43 12.48
N ASN A 367 -9.74 -6.78 11.34
CA ASN A 367 -8.60 -7.02 10.44
C ASN A 367 -7.38 -6.12 10.74
N TRP A 368 -7.18 -5.71 11.99
CA TRP A 368 -6.01 -4.90 12.38
C TRP A 368 -4.75 -5.76 12.39
N GLU A 369 -3.75 -5.39 11.58
CA GLU A 369 -2.47 -6.09 11.51
C GLU A 369 -1.40 -5.30 12.26
N LEU A 370 -0.64 -5.96 13.13
CA LEU A 370 0.46 -5.31 13.86
C LEU A 370 1.63 -5.03 12.90
N ALA A 371 1.87 -3.76 12.59
CA ALA A 371 2.92 -3.33 11.67
C ALA A 371 4.28 -3.21 12.34
N SER A 372 4.34 -2.58 13.53
CA SER A 372 5.57 -2.44 14.30
C SER A 372 5.30 -2.41 15.80
N GLU A 373 6.31 -2.81 16.57
CA GLU A 373 6.28 -2.84 18.03
C GLU A 373 7.63 -2.40 18.58
N ARG A 374 7.61 -1.43 19.50
CA ARG A 374 8.80 -0.87 20.14
C ARG A 374 8.51 -0.56 21.60
N GLU A 375 9.23 -1.24 22.49
CA GLU A 375 9.03 -1.13 23.94
C GLU A 375 7.56 -1.40 24.31
N LYS A 376 6.82 -0.35 24.69
CA LYS A 376 5.39 -0.40 25.07
C LYS A 376 4.44 0.14 24.00
N PHE A 377 4.97 0.56 22.85
CA PHE A 377 4.20 1.15 21.77
C PHE A 377 3.97 0.10 20.66
N LYS A 378 2.70 -0.10 20.32
CA LYS A 378 2.29 -1.02 19.24
C LYS A 378 1.58 -0.21 18.15
N MET A 379 2.02 -0.37 16.91
CA MET A 379 1.41 0.29 15.75
C MET A 379 0.75 -0.77 14.86
N TYR A 380 -0.55 -0.65 14.69
CA TYR A 380 -1.36 -1.50 13.84
C TYR A 380 -1.79 -0.74 12.58
N ILE A 381 -1.93 -1.46 11.49
CA ILE A 381 -2.44 -0.97 10.21
C ILE A 381 -3.68 -1.75 9.82
N LEU A 382 -4.58 -1.08 9.13
CA LEU A 382 -5.73 -1.68 8.48
C LEU A 382 -5.75 -1.18 7.04
N GLU A 383 -5.43 -2.09 6.12
CA GLU A 383 -5.49 -1.85 4.69
C GLU A 383 -6.88 -2.23 4.16
N GLU A 384 -7.71 -1.23 3.83
CA GLU A 384 -8.98 -1.45 3.14
C GLU A 384 -8.84 -1.07 1.65
N ASP A 385 -9.88 -1.28 0.85
CA ASP A 385 -9.84 -0.92 -0.56
C ASP A 385 -9.73 0.60 -0.76
N THR A 386 -10.43 1.36 0.10
CA THR A 386 -10.56 2.82 -0.03
C THR A 386 -9.61 3.61 0.87
N PHE A 387 -9.37 3.16 2.09
CA PHE A 387 -8.61 3.90 3.09
C PHE A 387 -7.54 3.03 3.75
N LEU A 388 -6.42 3.66 4.07
CA LEU A 388 -5.42 3.13 4.98
C LEU A 388 -5.73 3.66 6.38
N SER A 389 -5.90 2.81 7.38
CA SER A 389 -6.08 3.26 8.76
C SER A 389 -4.92 2.82 9.64
N VAL A 390 -4.59 3.62 10.65
CA VAL A 390 -3.54 3.34 11.63
C VAL A 390 -4.11 3.40 13.03
N ARG A 391 -3.67 2.47 13.88
CA ARG A 391 -3.92 2.46 15.31
C ARG A 391 -2.58 2.43 16.04
N ILE A 392 -2.35 3.39 16.94
CA ILE A 392 -1.18 3.42 17.82
C ILE A 392 -1.66 3.17 19.24
N GLU A 393 -1.10 2.18 19.90
CA GLU A 393 -1.48 1.71 21.22
C GLU A 393 -0.30 1.86 22.19
N MET A 394 -0.56 2.35 23.40
CA MET A 394 0.40 2.43 24.49
C MET A 394 -0.29 2.18 25.84
N THR A 395 0.43 1.54 26.77
CA THR A 395 -0.01 1.38 28.15
C THR A 395 0.73 2.37 29.04
N ILE A 396 -0.02 3.14 29.83
CA ILE A 396 0.53 4.19 30.71
C ILE A 396 0.11 3.99 32.17
N CYS A 397 0.96 4.41 33.10
CA CYS A 397 0.70 4.39 34.54
C CYS A 397 -0.05 5.67 34.96
N CYS A 398 -1.32 5.79 34.56
CA CYS A 398 -2.20 6.90 34.86
C CYS A 398 -3.65 6.40 34.99
N ASN A 399 -4.48 7.11 35.77
CA ASN A 399 -5.90 6.81 35.87
C ASN A 399 -6.63 7.15 34.56
N VAL A 400 -7.59 6.30 34.15
CA VAL A 400 -8.28 6.43 32.86
C VAL A 400 -9.05 7.75 32.71
N LEU A 401 -9.72 8.21 33.77
CA LEU A 401 -10.49 9.46 33.75
C LEU A 401 -9.56 10.66 33.57
N GLN A 402 -8.39 10.60 34.18
CA GLN A 402 -7.40 11.66 34.08
C GLN A 402 -6.77 11.73 32.69
N ALA A 403 -6.36 10.58 32.14
CA ALA A 403 -5.87 10.51 30.77
C ALA A 403 -6.92 11.03 29.77
N PHE A 404 -8.17 10.64 29.95
CA PHE A 404 -9.30 11.11 29.16
C PHE A 404 -9.49 12.63 29.24
N LEU A 405 -9.49 13.21 30.44
CA LEU A 405 -9.67 14.65 30.62
C LEU A 405 -8.51 15.44 30.00
N LEU A 406 -7.26 15.02 30.26
CA LEU A 406 -6.06 15.68 29.75
C LEU A 406 -5.99 15.69 28.22
N LEU A 407 -6.33 14.57 27.56
CA LEU A 407 -6.34 14.48 26.10
C LEU A 407 -7.61 15.06 25.46
N SER A 408 -8.72 15.19 26.21
CA SER A 408 -9.95 15.81 25.69
C SER A 408 -9.82 17.32 25.47
N ASP A 409 -8.92 17.99 26.20
CA ASP A 409 -8.64 19.41 25.98
C ASP A 409 -7.57 19.58 24.90
N LEU A 410 -8.02 19.74 23.65
CA LEU A 410 -7.12 19.92 22.51
C LEU A 410 -6.26 21.19 22.60
N ARG A 411 -6.60 22.16 23.47
CA ARG A 411 -5.73 23.33 23.69
C ARG A 411 -4.38 22.92 24.23
N ASN A 412 -4.28 21.82 24.98
CA ASN A 412 -3.01 21.32 25.52
C ASN A 412 -2.22 20.48 24.51
N ARG A 413 -2.80 20.18 23.32
CA ARG A 413 -2.19 19.27 22.35
C ARG A 413 -0.84 19.77 21.82
N HIS A 414 -0.68 21.07 21.66
CA HIS A 414 0.59 21.68 21.22
C HIS A 414 1.74 21.50 22.23
N GLU A 415 1.46 21.15 23.49
CA GLU A 415 2.49 20.91 24.50
C GLU A 415 3.26 19.59 24.27
N TRP A 416 2.65 18.63 23.56
CA TRP A 416 3.21 17.29 23.37
C TRP A 416 3.19 16.80 21.91
N ASP A 417 2.25 17.28 21.08
CA ASP A 417 2.19 16.96 19.67
C ASP A 417 2.93 18.04 18.87
N ARG A 418 4.19 17.77 18.52
CA ARG A 418 5.04 18.67 17.70
C ARG A 418 4.42 19.05 16.35
N HIS A 419 3.39 18.33 15.91
CA HIS A 419 2.69 18.63 14.67
C HIS A 419 1.54 19.63 14.89
N CYS A 420 0.92 19.76 16.09
CA CYS A 420 -0.03 20.86 16.39
C CYS A 420 0.77 22.10 16.76
N ALA A 421 0.69 23.13 15.92
CA ALA A 421 1.25 24.45 16.18
C ALA A 421 0.39 25.24 17.18
N SER A 422 -0.92 25.26 16.92
CA SER A 422 -1.91 25.85 17.80
C SER A 422 -3.25 25.15 17.61
N CYS A 423 -4.04 25.15 18.67
CA CYS A 423 -5.31 24.45 18.74
C CYS A 423 -6.31 25.40 19.45
N GLU A 424 -7.13 26.13 18.70
CA GLU A 424 -8.05 27.19 19.18
C GLU A 424 -9.50 26.68 19.26
N LEU A 425 -10.20 26.99 20.36
CA LEU A 425 -11.61 26.63 20.52
C LEU A 425 -12.48 27.61 19.74
N VAL A 426 -13.14 27.12 18.69
CA VAL A 426 -14.04 27.93 17.84
C VAL A 426 -15.43 28.01 18.45
N GLN A 427 -15.97 26.88 18.88
CA GLN A 427 -17.31 26.80 19.43
C GLN A 427 -17.41 25.67 20.45
N GLN A 428 -17.95 25.97 21.63
CA GLN A 428 -18.42 24.95 22.55
C GLN A 428 -19.88 24.59 22.19
N VAL A 429 -20.10 23.38 21.68
CA VAL A 429 -21.42 22.93 21.21
C VAL A 429 -22.31 22.55 22.39
N ASP A 430 -21.71 21.79 23.32
CA ASP A 430 -22.27 21.46 24.63
C ASP A 430 -21.12 21.10 25.62
N LYS A 431 -21.43 20.34 26.70
CA LYS A 431 -20.44 19.95 27.70
C LYS A 431 -19.42 18.94 27.16
N ASP A 432 -19.78 18.15 26.16
CA ASP A 432 -19.03 16.99 25.66
C ASP A 432 -18.71 17.07 24.17
N ASP A 433 -19.22 18.09 23.47
CA ASP A 433 -18.93 18.40 22.08
C ASP A 433 -18.37 19.81 21.87
N MET A 434 -17.25 19.90 21.14
CA MET A 434 -16.50 21.14 20.90
C MET A 434 -15.98 21.16 19.45
N ILE A 435 -15.86 22.35 18.87
CA ILE A 435 -15.23 22.55 17.56
C ILE A 435 -13.95 23.34 17.75
N TYR A 436 -12.85 22.83 17.19
CA TYR A 436 -11.54 23.44 17.24
C TYR A 436 -11.03 23.79 15.84
N HIS A 437 -10.27 24.88 15.77
CA HIS A 437 -9.40 25.20 14.65
C HIS A 437 -7.98 24.79 15.02
N VAL A 438 -7.41 23.85 14.27
CA VAL A 438 -6.09 23.27 14.54
C VAL A 438 -5.15 23.64 13.42
N ILE A 439 -4.06 24.30 13.76
CA ILE A 439 -2.98 24.63 12.84
C ILE A 439 -1.88 23.59 13.01
N SER A 440 -1.44 23.02 11.89
CA SER A 440 -0.38 22.02 11.86
C SER A 440 0.89 22.59 11.24
N HIS A 441 2.03 22.27 11.84
CA HIS A 441 3.35 22.50 11.25
C HIS A 441 3.64 21.58 10.06
N THR A 442 2.76 20.62 9.78
CA THR A 442 2.90 19.71 8.64
C THR A 442 2.77 20.51 7.34
N ILE A 443 3.83 20.48 6.54
CA ILE A 443 3.89 21.19 5.28
C ILE A 443 3.17 20.36 4.20
N SER A 444 2.19 20.98 3.55
CA SER A 444 1.50 20.40 2.39
C SER A 444 2.37 20.33 1.13
N GLU A 445 1.91 19.64 0.08
CA GLU A 445 2.58 19.62 -1.22
C GLU A 445 2.80 21.04 -1.81
N GLU A 446 1.98 22.02 -1.40
CA GLU A 446 2.08 23.43 -1.79
C GLU A 446 3.06 24.26 -0.93
N ASN A 447 3.85 23.61 -0.08
CA ASN A 447 4.80 24.25 0.83
C ASN A 447 4.16 25.23 1.84
N LYS A 448 2.88 25.02 2.18
CA LYS A 448 2.12 25.78 3.18
C LYS A 448 1.79 24.93 4.40
N PRO A 449 1.70 25.53 5.61
CA PRO A 449 1.15 24.85 6.79
C PRO A 449 -0.30 24.42 6.55
N MET A 450 -0.72 23.34 7.21
CA MET A 450 -2.10 22.86 7.11
C MET A 450 -2.96 23.43 8.23
N ASP A 451 -4.25 23.64 7.94
CA ASP A 451 -5.26 23.92 8.96
C ASP A 451 -6.39 22.89 8.92
N PHE A 452 -7.03 22.67 10.05
CA PHE A 452 -8.14 21.74 10.20
C PHE A 452 -9.24 22.39 11.05
N VAL A 453 -10.49 22.16 10.68
CA VAL A 453 -11.65 22.49 11.52
C VAL A 453 -12.27 21.17 11.95
N VAL A 454 -12.22 20.87 13.26
CA VAL A 454 -12.47 19.53 13.79
C VAL A 454 -13.54 19.56 14.88
N LEU A 455 -14.60 18.77 14.70
CA LEU A 455 -15.54 18.41 15.75
C LEU A 455 -14.94 17.34 16.65
N VAL A 456 -14.91 17.63 17.94
CA VAL A 456 -14.42 16.77 19.01
C VAL A 456 -15.59 16.36 19.88
N SER A 457 -15.84 15.06 19.94
CA SER A 457 -16.94 14.46 20.70
C SER A 457 -16.39 13.49 21.73
N ARG A 458 -16.53 13.83 23.02
CA ARG A 458 -16.04 12.99 24.13
C ARG A 458 -17.19 12.24 24.80
N ARG A 459 -17.02 10.97 25.15
CA ARG A 459 -18.04 10.15 25.82
C ARG A 459 -17.43 9.26 26.88
N LYS A 460 -18.09 9.18 28.05
CA LYS A 460 -17.82 8.20 29.10
C LYS A 460 -18.32 6.80 28.66
N PRO A 461 -17.79 5.71 29.23
CA PRO A 461 -18.25 4.35 28.95
C PRO A 461 -19.73 4.16 29.32
N CYS A 462 -20.45 3.35 28.53
CA CYS A 462 -21.86 3.05 28.78
C CYS A 462 -22.02 1.83 29.71
N SER A 463 -21.08 0.89 29.65
CA SER A 463 -21.03 -0.31 30.50
C SER A 463 -19.60 -0.62 30.96
N PRO A 464 -19.42 -1.38 32.04
CA PRO A 464 -18.10 -1.85 32.46
C PRO A 464 -17.40 -2.60 31.32
N GLY A 465 -16.17 -2.20 30.99
CA GLY A 465 -15.40 -2.75 29.88
C GLY A 465 -15.45 -1.93 28.59
N ASP A 466 -16.41 -1.00 28.45
CA ASP A 466 -16.42 -0.04 27.36
C ASP A 466 -15.28 0.98 27.51
N PRO A 467 -14.72 1.48 26.40
CA PRO A 467 -13.75 2.56 26.46
C PRO A 467 -14.39 3.92 26.73
N PHE A 468 -13.60 4.82 27.31
CA PHE A 468 -13.82 6.25 27.10
C PHE A 468 -13.47 6.58 25.65
N VAL A 469 -14.31 7.38 24.99
CA VAL A 469 -14.15 7.68 23.56
C VAL A 469 -13.97 9.17 23.37
N LEU A 470 -12.98 9.56 22.59
CA LEU A 470 -12.72 10.93 22.16
C LEU A 470 -12.59 10.93 20.64
N ALA A 471 -13.69 11.24 19.95
CA ALA A 471 -13.79 11.16 18.49
C ALA A 471 -13.55 12.51 17.81
N PHE A 472 -12.84 12.48 16.69
CA PHE A 472 -12.45 13.63 15.89
C PHE A 472 -12.92 13.45 14.44
N ARG A 473 -13.60 14.47 13.91
CA ARG A 473 -14.04 14.52 12.51
C ARG A 473 -13.99 15.94 11.96
N SER A 474 -13.57 16.09 10.71
CA SER A 474 -13.57 17.40 10.05
C SER A 474 -14.99 17.90 9.77
N VAL A 475 -15.22 19.18 10.07
CA VAL A 475 -16.47 19.89 9.76
C VAL A 475 -16.19 21.19 9.03
N THR A 476 -17.11 21.64 8.18
CA THR A 476 -16.99 22.94 7.52
C THR A 476 -17.87 23.98 8.18
N LEU A 477 -17.30 25.17 8.44
CA LEU A 477 -17.97 26.29 9.09
C LEU A 477 -17.86 27.53 8.20
N PRO A 478 -18.96 28.29 7.99
CA PRO A 478 -18.90 29.56 7.27
C PRO A 478 -17.97 30.59 7.93
N THR A 479 -17.77 30.51 9.25
CA THR A 479 -16.87 31.40 10.01
C THR A 479 -15.39 31.09 9.79
N HIS A 480 -15.07 29.87 9.34
CA HIS A 480 -13.69 29.42 9.12
C HIS A 480 -13.54 28.82 7.70
N PRO A 481 -13.75 29.66 6.66
CA PRO A 481 -13.56 29.23 5.28
C PRO A 481 -12.09 28.89 5.01
N ILE A 482 -11.82 28.31 3.83
CA ILE A 482 -10.45 28.01 3.41
C ILE A 482 -9.68 29.33 3.28
N MET A 483 -8.58 29.45 4.01
CA MET A 483 -7.72 30.64 4.01
C MET A 483 -6.52 30.43 3.07
N PRO A 484 -6.16 31.40 2.21
CA PRO A 484 -5.07 31.22 1.24
C PRO A 484 -3.69 30.88 1.84
N GLN A 485 -3.46 31.28 3.09
CA GLN A 485 -2.22 31.03 3.82
C GLN A 485 -2.05 29.58 4.30
N TYR A 486 -3.13 28.79 4.35
CA TYR A 486 -3.13 27.41 4.80
C TYR A 486 -3.66 26.47 3.72
N THR A 487 -3.19 25.24 3.73
CA THR A 487 -3.81 24.17 2.97
C THR A 487 -4.80 23.44 3.87
N ARG A 488 -6.11 23.52 3.57
CA ARG A 488 -7.15 22.87 4.36
C ARG A 488 -6.97 21.35 4.34
N GLY A 489 -6.60 20.79 5.48
CA GLY A 489 -6.59 19.36 5.71
C GLY A 489 -7.95 18.87 6.21
N GLU A 490 -8.23 17.60 5.95
CA GLU A 490 -9.47 16.95 6.40
C GLU A 490 -9.14 15.60 7.05
N THR A 491 -9.93 15.22 8.06
CA THR A 491 -9.89 13.91 8.71
C THR A 491 -11.30 13.33 8.74
N LEU A 492 -11.47 12.15 8.14
CA LEU A 492 -12.77 11.47 8.05
C LEU A 492 -13.17 10.88 9.39
N CYS A 493 -12.25 10.19 10.04
CA CYS A 493 -12.43 9.56 11.35
C CYS A 493 -11.08 9.40 12.04
N SER A 494 -10.95 10.00 13.22
CA SER A 494 -9.78 9.82 14.08
C SER A 494 -10.16 10.00 15.54
N GLY A 495 -9.27 9.68 16.47
CA GLY A 495 -9.54 9.92 17.89
C GLY A 495 -8.85 8.96 18.82
N PHE A 496 -9.14 9.12 20.11
CA PHE A 496 -8.59 8.28 21.17
C PHE A 496 -9.67 7.39 21.78
N CYS A 497 -9.26 6.19 22.18
CA CYS A 497 -10.02 5.32 23.05
C CYS A 497 -9.15 4.93 24.25
N PHE A 498 -9.77 4.89 25.42
CA PHE A 498 -9.10 4.62 26.69
C PHE A 498 -9.77 3.44 27.40
N TRP A 499 -9.01 2.41 27.71
CA TRP A 499 -9.46 1.26 28.50
C TRP A 499 -8.74 1.22 29.84
N GLN A 500 -9.49 0.98 30.91
CA GLN A 500 -8.92 0.71 32.22
C GLN A 500 -8.45 -0.75 32.28
N GLU A 501 -7.14 -0.97 32.35
CA GLU A 501 -6.57 -2.32 32.56
C GLU A 501 -6.54 -2.66 34.06
N THR A 502 -6.10 -1.71 34.87
CA THR A 502 -6.13 -1.78 36.35
C THR A 502 -6.37 -0.37 36.91
N ASP A 503 -6.53 -0.23 38.23
CA ASP A 503 -6.73 1.09 38.87
C ASP A 503 -5.62 2.11 38.60
N LYS A 504 -4.42 1.64 38.21
CA LYS A 504 -3.24 2.48 37.95
C LYS A 504 -2.79 2.47 36.50
N PHE A 505 -3.28 1.55 35.67
CA PHE A 505 -2.84 1.39 34.29
C PHE A 505 -4.00 1.61 33.31
N THR A 506 -3.74 2.47 32.32
CA THR A 506 -4.67 2.79 31.24
C THR A 506 -4.04 2.42 29.91
N ASN A 507 -4.79 1.70 29.08
CA ASN A 507 -4.45 1.51 27.68
C ASN A 507 -5.01 2.68 26.87
N VAL A 508 -4.13 3.40 26.19
CA VAL A 508 -4.48 4.52 25.31
C VAL A 508 -4.23 4.10 23.88
N SER A 509 -5.29 4.08 23.07
CA SER A 509 -5.17 3.85 21.63
C SER A 509 -5.63 5.07 20.86
N TYR A 510 -4.81 5.53 19.92
CA TYR A 510 -5.16 6.52 18.93
C TYR A 510 -5.46 5.86 17.59
N TYR A 511 -6.54 6.27 16.94
CA TYR A 511 -6.98 5.78 15.64
C TYR A 511 -6.98 6.94 14.65
N HIS A 512 -6.57 6.65 13.42
CA HIS A 512 -6.63 7.62 12.33
C HIS A 512 -6.86 6.92 10.99
N GLN A 513 -7.93 7.31 10.30
CA GLN A 513 -8.19 6.93 8.92
C GLN A 513 -7.51 7.93 7.98
N ALA A 514 -6.51 7.46 7.23
CA ALA A 514 -5.63 8.30 6.43
C ALA A 514 -6.42 9.05 5.34
N THR A 515 -6.16 10.35 5.24
CA THR A 515 -6.62 11.20 4.15
C THR A 515 -5.45 11.56 3.24
N SER A 516 -5.76 12.00 2.01
CA SER A 516 -4.76 12.30 0.98
C SER A 516 -3.66 13.26 1.45
N GLY A 517 -4.01 14.28 2.25
CA GLY A 517 -3.06 15.27 2.76
C GLY A 517 -2.05 14.71 3.77
N LEU A 518 -2.43 13.70 4.56
CA LEU A 518 -1.58 13.09 5.60
C LEU A 518 -0.99 11.73 5.18
N LEU A 519 -1.38 11.22 4.01
CA LEU A 519 -1.01 9.88 3.55
C LEU A 519 0.51 9.69 3.52
N SER A 520 1.26 10.60 2.91
CA SER A 520 2.73 10.49 2.81
C SER A 520 3.40 10.45 4.19
N TYR A 521 2.89 11.22 5.16
CA TYR A 521 3.39 11.22 6.53
C TYR A 521 3.14 9.85 7.21
N ILE A 522 1.91 9.32 7.06
CA ILE A 522 1.49 8.04 7.62
C ILE A 522 2.30 6.88 7.01
N THR A 523 2.41 6.81 5.69
CA THR A 523 3.14 5.74 4.98
C THR A 523 4.64 5.77 5.29
N THR A 524 5.24 6.95 5.51
CA THR A 524 6.64 7.07 5.93
C THR A 524 6.88 6.39 7.28
N ASN A 525 5.96 6.60 8.24
CA ASN A 525 6.06 5.97 9.56
C ASN A 525 5.78 4.46 9.49
N ILE A 526 4.78 4.03 8.70
CA ILE A 526 4.46 2.60 8.50
C ILE A 526 5.65 1.85 7.91
N ALA A 527 6.31 2.44 6.92
CA ALA A 527 7.49 1.86 6.27
C ALA A 527 8.75 1.82 7.17
N GLY A 528 8.69 2.42 8.36
CA GLY A 528 9.82 2.52 9.29
C GLY A 528 10.88 3.52 8.86
N LEU A 529 10.59 4.37 7.87
CA LEU A 529 11.49 5.44 7.40
C LEU A 529 11.47 6.68 8.31
N SER A 530 10.44 6.81 9.15
CA SER A 530 10.34 7.83 10.18
C SER A 530 9.97 7.21 11.52
N SER A 531 10.43 7.84 12.60
CA SER A 531 10.04 7.54 13.98
C SER A 531 9.17 8.64 14.60
N SER A 532 8.61 9.53 13.78
CA SER A 532 7.81 10.66 14.25
C SER A 532 6.60 10.25 15.10
N PHE A 533 5.86 9.20 14.70
CA PHE A 533 4.77 8.66 15.53
C PHE A 533 5.26 8.23 16.90
N TYR A 534 6.35 7.48 16.94
CA TYR A 534 6.92 7.01 18.20
C TYR A 534 7.34 8.18 19.10
N ARG A 535 8.06 9.17 18.55
CA ARG A 535 8.48 10.36 19.30
C ARG A 535 7.29 11.15 19.84
N THR A 536 6.24 11.36 19.04
CA THR A 536 5.02 12.06 19.47
C THR A 536 4.28 11.32 20.58
N PHE A 537 4.19 9.99 20.52
CA PHE A 537 3.54 9.20 21.56
C PHE A 537 4.38 9.08 22.84
N GLN A 538 5.72 9.10 22.72
CA GLN A 538 6.59 9.27 23.88
C GLN A 538 6.38 10.63 24.55
N ASP A 539 6.33 11.72 23.78
CA ASP A 539 6.05 13.05 24.31
C ASP A 539 4.65 13.12 24.96
N CYS A 540 3.64 12.47 24.35
CA CYS A 540 2.29 12.34 24.91
C CYS A 540 2.30 11.62 26.26
N GLU A 541 3.03 10.50 26.37
CA GLU A 541 3.16 9.78 27.63
C GLU A 541 3.82 10.66 28.70
N GLN A 542 4.92 11.35 28.38
CA GLN A 542 5.59 12.23 29.32
C GLN A 542 4.67 13.36 29.80
N PHE A 543 3.86 13.92 28.89
CA PHE A 543 2.84 14.90 29.23
C PHE A 543 1.79 14.34 30.22
N LEU A 544 1.30 13.12 29.99
CA LEU A 544 0.32 12.49 30.88
C LEU A 544 0.93 12.18 32.27
N LEU A 545 2.17 11.69 32.32
CA LEU A 545 2.88 11.42 33.57
C LEU A 545 3.19 12.70 34.35
N LYS A 546 3.55 13.79 33.68
CA LYS A 546 3.84 15.10 34.30
C LYS A 546 2.59 15.77 34.88
N ASN A 547 1.43 15.50 34.30
CA ASN A 547 0.16 16.13 34.68
C ASN A 547 -0.79 15.18 35.44
N LYS A 548 -0.28 14.02 35.89
CA LYS A 548 -1.02 13.01 36.65
C LYS A 548 -1.55 13.47 38.01
N ASP A 549 -1.18 14.66 38.50
CA ASP A 549 -1.65 15.19 39.77
C ASP A 549 -2.42 16.52 39.63
N LYS A 550 -2.62 17.02 38.40
CA LYS A 550 -3.10 18.39 38.14
C LYS A 550 -4.59 18.56 37.81
N VAL A 551 -5.38 17.49 37.80
CA VAL A 551 -6.80 17.62 37.41
C VAL A 551 -7.63 18.16 38.58
N PRO A 552 -8.42 19.24 38.40
CA PRO A 552 -9.25 19.81 39.46
C PRO A 552 -10.31 18.82 39.97
N VAL A 553 -10.52 18.84 41.28
CA VAL A 553 -11.50 18.03 42.04
C VAL A 553 -12.95 18.21 41.54
N GLU A 554 -13.25 19.29 40.79
CA GLU A 554 -14.60 19.64 40.35
C GLU A 554 -15.20 18.74 39.25
N LEU A 555 -14.41 17.89 38.59
CA LEU A 555 -14.88 16.94 37.56
C LEU A 555 -14.88 15.47 38.05
N GLN A 556 -14.61 15.23 39.33
CA GLN A 556 -14.54 13.89 39.94
C GLN A 556 -15.87 13.37 40.50
N ASN A 557 -16.93 14.17 40.52
CA ASN A 557 -18.24 13.71 40.99
C ASN A 557 -19.09 13.13 39.83
N PRO A 558 -19.83 12.04 40.09
CA PRO A 558 -20.49 11.20 39.08
C PRO A 558 -21.43 11.97 38.14
#